data_AF-O75316-F1
#
_entry.id   AF-O75316-F1
#
_cell.length_a   1.000
_cell.length_b   1.000
_cell.length_c   1.000
_cell.angle_alpha   90.00
_cell.angle_beta   90.00
_cell.angle_gamma   90.00
#
_symmetry.space_group_name_H-M   'P 1'
#
loop_
_entity.id
_entity.type
_entity.pdbx_description
1 polymer ?
#
loop_
_entity_poly.entity_id
_entity_poly.type
_entity_poly.pdbx_seq_one_letter_code
_entity_poly.pdbx_strand_id
1 'polypeptide(L)'
;MGEVTAEEVEKFLDSNIGFAKQYYNLHYRAKLISDLLGAKEAAVDFSNYHSPSSMEESEIIFDLLRDFQENLQTEKCIFNVMKKLCFLLQADRMSLFMYRTRNGIAELATRLFNVHKDAVLE
;
A
#
# COMPACT_ATOMS: atom_id res chain seq x y z
N MET A 1 -45.09 17.83 -0.19
CA MET A 1 -43.89 17.72 -1.04
C MET A 1 -43.63 16.25 -1.20
N GLY A 2 -43.52 15.74 -2.44
CA GLY A 2 -43.30 14.31 -2.69
C GLY A 2 -41.98 13.85 -2.07
N GLU A 3 -41.98 12.66 -1.47
CA GLU A 3 -40.75 12.05 -0.97
C GLU A 3 -39.83 11.77 -2.15
N VAL A 4 -38.62 12.31 -2.08
CA VAL A 4 -37.58 12.05 -3.07
C VAL A 4 -37.08 10.64 -2.84
N THR A 5 -37.23 9.79 -3.85
CA THR A 5 -36.80 8.39 -3.79
C THR A 5 -35.31 8.27 -4.16
N ALA A 6 -34.64 7.21 -3.68
CA ALA A 6 -33.22 6.98 -3.98
C ALA A 6 -32.95 6.87 -5.49
N GLU A 7 -33.88 6.25 -6.23
CA GLU A 7 -33.81 6.07 -7.68
C GLU A 7 -33.86 7.42 -8.43
N GLU A 8 -34.67 8.38 -7.94
CA GLU A 8 -34.73 9.73 -8.51
C GLU A 8 -33.44 10.51 -8.26
N VAL A 9 -32.81 10.33 -7.09
CA VAL A 9 -31.52 10.94 -6.76
C VAL A 9 -30.41 10.38 -7.65
N GLU A 10 -30.34 9.06 -7.82
CA GLU A 10 -29.32 8.41 -8.65
C GLU A 10 -29.42 8.89 -10.10
N LYS A 11 -30.64 8.86 -10.66
CA LYS A 11 -30.90 9.37 -12.01
C LYS A 11 -30.54 10.85 -12.18
N PHE A 12 -30.78 11.67 -11.16
CA PHE A 12 -30.38 13.08 -11.16
C PHE A 12 -28.86 13.25 -11.15
N LEU A 13 -28.14 12.50 -10.30
CA LEU A 13 -26.69 12.57 -10.19
C LEU A 13 -26.01 12.12 -11.49
N ASP A 14 -26.49 11.04 -12.10
CA ASP A 14 -25.98 10.53 -13.39
C ASP A 14 -26.21 11.54 -14.52
N SER A 15 -27.36 12.22 -14.53
CA SER A 15 -27.67 13.27 -15.50
C SER A 15 -26.87 14.56 -15.26
N ASN A 16 -26.33 14.76 -14.05
CA ASN A 16 -25.68 16.00 -13.63
C ASN A 16 -24.30 15.74 -12.99
N ILE A 17 -23.40 15.12 -13.76
CA ILE A 17 -22.04 14.73 -13.31
C ILE A 17 -21.25 15.91 -12.71
N GLY A 18 -21.41 17.12 -13.26
CA GLY A 18 -20.75 18.33 -12.74
C GLY A 18 -21.16 18.66 -11.31
N PHE A 19 -22.47 18.57 -11.01
CA PHE A 19 -23.01 18.76 -9.67
C PHE A 19 -22.55 17.63 -8.74
N ALA A 20 -22.65 16.37 -9.18
CA ALA A 20 -22.23 15.21 -8.41
C ALA A 20 -20.75 15.31 -7.98
N LYS A 21 -19.88 15.72 -8.92
CA LYS A 21 -18.45 15.91 -8.65
C LYS A 21 -18.18 17.05 -7.66
N GLN A 22 -18.88 18.18 -7.77
CA GLN A 22 -18.73 19.28 -6.82
C GLN A 22 -19.19 18.88 -5.42
N TYR A 23 -20.35 18.23 -5.33
CA TYR A 23 -20.91 17.74 -4.07
C TYR A 23 -19.99 16.72 -3.40
N TYR A 24 -19.47 15.75 -4.17
CA TYR A 24 -18.47 14.78 -3.68
C TYR A 24 -17.21 15.47 -3.14
N ASN A 25 -16.64 16.40 -3.90
CA ASN A 25 -15.42 17.11 -3.51
C ASN A 25 -15.61 17.93 -2.23
N LEU A 26 -16.78 18.55 -2.05
CA LEU A 26 -17.06 19.40 -0.90
C LEU A 26 -17.36 18.61 0.37
N HIS A 27 -18.10 17.49 0.27
CA HIS A 27 -18.65 16.81 1.44
C HIS A 27 -18.00 15.46 1.77
N TYR A 28 -17.52 14.72 0.77
CA TYR A 28 -17.08 13.32 0.97
C TYR A 28 -15.59 13.15 0.80
N ARG A 29 -14.97 13.89 -0.11
CA ARG A 29 -13.57 13.68 -0.48
C ARG A 29 -12.62 13.79 0.71
N ALA A 30 -12.77 14.81 1.56
CA ALA A 30 -11.90 14.98 2.73
C ALA A 30 -12.05 13.82 3.73
N LYS A 31 -13.28 13.38 3.97
CA LYS A 31 -13.57 12.25 4.87
C LYS A 31 -12.96 10.95 4.31
N LEU A 32 -13.19 10.65 3.04
CA LEU A 32 -12.64 9.46 2.39
C LEU A 32 -11.10 9.45 2.41
N ILE A 33 -10.46 10.59 2.15
CA ILE A 33 -9.00 10.70 2.25
C ILE A 33 -8.54 10.48 3.69
N SER A 34 -9.25 11.04 4.68
CA SER A 34 -8.96 10.83 6.10
C SER A 34 -9.10 9.36 6.51
N ASP A 35 -10.14 8.68 6.04
CA ASP A 35 -10.40 7.27 6.34
C ASP A 35 -9.32 6.38 5.69
N LEU A 36 -8.96 6.66 4.44
CA LEU A 36 -7.89 5.95 3.73
C LEU A 36 -6.51 6.16 4.38
N LEU A 37 -6.20 7.40 4.78
CA LEU A 37 -4.95 7.72 5.48
C LEU A 37 -4.94 7.24 6.93
N GLY A 38 -6.11 7.03 7.54
CA GLY A 38 -6.26 6.51 8.90
C GLY A 38 -6.18 4.98 9.00
N ALA A 39 -6.46 4.26 7.90
CA ALA A 39 -6.36 2.80 7.84
C ALA A 39 -4.91 2.36 8.07
N LYS A 40 -4.65 1.54 9.10
CA LYS A 40 -3.31 1.12 9.53
C LYS A 40 -2.59 0.15 8.60
N GLU A 41 -3.33 -0.51 7.71
CA GLU A 41 -2.81 -1.54 6.80
C GLU A 41 -3.42 -1.32 5.41
N ALA A 42 -2.66 -1.66 4.36
CA ALA A 42 -3.15 -1.62 2.98
C ALA A 42 -4.36 -2.56 2.80
N ALA A 43 -5.41 -2.10 2.09
CA ALA A 43 -6.60 -2.89 1.81
C ALA A 43 -6.39 -3.77 0.55
N VAL A 44 -5.30 -4.54 0.55
CA VAL A 44 -4.89 -5.38 -0.58
C VAL A 44 -4.90 -6.85 -0.19
N ASP A 45 -5.41 -7.71 -1.07
CA ASP A 45 -5.35 -9.16 -0.90
C ASP A 45 -3.98 -9.72 -1.31
N PHE A 46 -3.15 -10.05 -0.31
CA PHE A 46 -1.83 -10.66 -0.52
C PHE A 46 -1.88 -12.20 -0.63
N SER A 47 -3.06 -12.83 -0.59
CA SER A 47 -3.19 -14.29 -0.60
C SER A 47 -2.66 -14.91 -1.89
N ASN A 48 -2.98 -14.29 -3.03
CA ASN A 48 -2.60 -14.75 -4.36
C ASN A 48 -1.89 -13.65 -5.14
N TYR A 49 -0.84 -14.03 -5.87
CA TYR A 49 -0.22 -13.12 -6.82
C TYR A 49 -1.20 -12.77 -7.93
N HIS A 50 -1.31 -11.49 -8.21
CA HIS A 50 -2.07 -10.93 -9.32
C HIS A 50 -1.37 -9.66 -9.81
N SER A 51 -1.79 -9.14 -10.96
CA SER A 51 -1.31 -7.83 -11.40
C SER A 51 -2.02 -6.77 -10.55
N PRO A 52 -1.31 -6.05 -9.66
CA PRO A 52 -1.96 -5.04 -8.85
C PRO A 52 -2.46 -3.92 -9.75
N SER A 53 -3.62 -3.38 -9.41
CA SER A 53 -4.16 -2.15 -9.98
C SER A 53 -3.37 -0.94 -9.46
N SER A 54 -3.46 0.20 -10.17
CA SER A 54 -2.79 1.44 -9.74
C SER A 54 -3.23 1.92 -8.34
N MET A 55 -4.45 1.56 -7.93
CA MET A 55 -4.96 1.86 -6.59
C MET A 55 -4.28 0.97 -5.53
N GLU A 56 -4.21 -0.34 -5.77
CA GLU A 56 -3.55 -1.28 -4.85
C GLU A 56 -2.05 -0.98 -4.73
N GLU A 57 -1.38 -0.67 -5.84
CA GLU A 57 0.03 -0.22 -5.83
C GLU A 57 0.21 1.02 -4.95
N SER A 58 -0.68 2.00 -5.08
CA SER A 58 -0.65 3.23 -4.29
C SER A 58 -0.84 2.92 -2.80
N GLU A 59 -1.79 2.07 -2.44
CA GLU A 59 -2.01 1.65 -1.04
C GLU A 59 -0.80 0.93 -0.47
N ILE A 60 -0.19 0.01 -1.21
CA ILE A 60 1.04 -0.67 -0.79
C ILE A 60 2.15 0.34 -0.54
N ILE A 61 2.34 1.33 -1.42
CA ILE A 61 3.36 2.37 -1.28
C ILE A 61 3.08 3.25 -0.05
N PHE A 62 1.84 3.64 0.20
CA PHE A 62 1.49 4.43 1.39
C PHE A 62 1.76 3.66 2.69
N ASP A 63 1.43 2.37 2.70
CA ASP A 63 1.68 1.49 3.84
C ASP A 63 3.19 1.33 4.09
N LEU A 64 3.99 1.16 3.02
CA LEU A 64 5.46 1.16 3.08
C LEU A 64 6.03 2.43 3.71
N LEU A 65 5.56 3.60 3.26
CA LEU A 65 6.00 4.90 3.77
C LEU A 65 5.67 5.07 5.24
N ARG A 66 4.51 4.58 5.69
CA ARG A 66 4.13 4.61 7.09
C ARG A 66 5.00 3.69 7.93
N ASP A 67 5.25 2.47 7.44
CA ASP A 67 6.16 1.52 8.07
C ASP A 67 7.57 2.11 8.26
N PHE A 68 8.06 2.92 7.32
CA PHE A 68 9.33 3.63 7.47
C PHE A 68 9.33 4.71 8.56
N GLN A 69 8.20 5.39 8.75
CA GLN A 69 8.09 6.46 9.75
C GLN A 69 7.87 5.91 11.16
N GLU A 70 7.17 4.80 11.32
CA GLU A 70 6.77 4.26 12.63
C GLU A 70 7.79 3.27 13.21
N ASN A 71 8.55 2.53 12.38
CA ASN A 71 9.46 1.51 12.87
C ASN A 71 10.87 2.05 13.18
N LEU A 72 11.19 2.15 14.48
CA LEU A 72 12.55 2.46 14.96
C LEU A 72 13.57 1.34 14.66
N GLN A 73 13.10 0.09 14.49
CA GLN A 73 13.95 -1.05 14.14
C GLN A 73 14.09 -1.18 12.62
N THR A 74 15.20 -0.67 12.09
CA THR A 74 15.47 -0.59 10.65
C THR A 74 15.39 -1.95 9.93
N GLU A 75 15.80 -3.03 10.58
CA GLU A 75 15.77 -4.38 9.98
C GLU A 75 14.34 -4.87 9.72
N LYS A 76 13.43 -4.64 10.67
CA LYS A 76 12.02 -5.03 10.53
C LYS A 76 11.33 -4.23 9.42
N CYS A 77 11.63 -2.93 9.36
CA CYS A 77 11.13 -2.07 8.30
C CYS A 77 11.60 -2.55 6.92
N ILE A 78 12.90 -2.79 6.75
CA ILE A 78 13.46 -3.28 5.48
C ILE A 78 12.87 -4.64 5.11
N PHE A 79 12.67 -5.53 6.09
CA PHE A 79 12.02 -6.82 5.86
C PHE A 79 10.60 -6.67 5.31
N ASN A 80 9.76 -5.83 5.93
CA ASN A 80 8.41 -5.55 5.46
C ASN A 80 8.41 -4.96 4.04
N VAL A 81 9.37 -4.08 3.76
CA VAL A 81 9.56 -3.48 2.44
C VAL A 81 9.86 -4.54 1.39
N MET A 82 10.82 -5.41 1.68
CA MET A 82 11.16 -6.52 0.79
C MET A 82 9.98 -7.47 0.57
N LYS A 83 9.19 -7.76 1.61
CA LYS A 83 7.99 -8.61 1.52
C LYS A 83 6.95 -8.04 0.57
N LYS A 84 6.65 -6.73 0.69
CA LYS A 84 5.69 -6.03 -0.17
C LYS A 84 6.22 -5.83 -1.59
N LEU A 85 7.51 -5.55 -1.76
CA LEU A 85 8.16 -5.50 -3.08
C LEU A 85 8.13 -6.85 -3.79
N CYS A 86 8.30 -7.95 -3.05
CA CYS A 86 8.20 -9.30 -3.60
C CYS A 86 6.82 -9.53 -4.23
N PHE A 87 5.77 -9.06 -3.55
CA PHE A 87 4.40 -9.10 -4.07
C PHE A 87 4.22 -8.21 -5.31
N LEU A 88 4.60 -6.93 -5.22
CA LEU A 88 4.47 -5.96 -6.31
C LEU A 88 5.17 -6.40 -7.60
N LEU A 89 6.38 -6.95 -7.48
CA LEU A 89 7.19 -7.38 -8.61
C LEU A 89 6.84 -8.80 -9.08
N GLN A 90 5.91 -9.48 -8.41
CA GLN A 90 5.61 -10.91 -8.61
C GLN A 90 6.88 -11.78 -8.59
N ALA A 91 7.83 -11.43 -7.72
CA ALA A 91 9.04 -12.20 -7.53
C ALA A 91 8.75 -13.40 -6.61
N ASP A 92 9.47 -14.51 -6.81
CA ASP A 92 9.41 -15.65 -5.89
C ASP A 92 10.11 -15.30 -4.56
N ARG A 93 11.32 -14.74 -4.65
CA ARG A 93 12.21 -14.50 -3.49
C ARG A 93 13.05 -13.25 -3.68
N MET A 94 13.35 -12.57 -2.58
CA MET A 94 14.29 -11.45 -2.49
C MET A 94 15.34 -11.69 -1.41
N SER A 95 16.52 -11.07 -1.55
CA SER A 95 17.60 -11.14 -0.56
C SER A 95 18.35 -9.81 -0.50
N LEU A 96 18.83 -9.46 0.70
CA LEU A 96 19.57 -8.24 0.98
C LEU A 96 20.98 -8.60 1.45
N PHE A 97 21.97 -8.00 0.81
CA PHE A 97 23.38 -8.12 1.17
C PHE A 97 23.91 -6.78 1.65
N MET A 98 24.66 -6.81 2.73
CA MET A 98 25.34 -5.65 3.29
C MET A 98 26.80 -5.66 2.85
N TYR A 99 27.28 -4.48 2.46
CA TYR A 99 28.69 -4.25 2.19
C TYR A 99 29.47 -4.13 3.50
N ARG A 100 30.62 -4.79 3.59
CA ARG A 100 31.57 -4.61 4.69
C ARG A 100 33.01 -4.80 4.20
N THR A 101 33.98 -4.34 4.98
CA THR A 101 35.40 -4.55 4.71
C THR A 101 36.04 -5.36 5.83
N ARG A 102 36.79 -6.40 5.46
CA ARG A 102 37.56 -7.22 6.41
C ARG A 102 39.02 -7.23 5.98
N ASN A 103 39.90 -6.74 6.84
CA ASN A 103 41.34 -6.63 6.56
C ASN A 103 41.66 -5.87 5.25
N GLY A 104 40.89 -4.83 4.93
CA GLY A 104 41.06 -4.04 3.71
C GLY A 104 40.48 -4.66 2.43
N ILE A 105 39.91 -5.87 2.49
CA ILE A 105 39.23 -6.51 1.37
C ILE A 105 37.72 -6.26 1.49
N ALA A 106 37.10 -5.79 0.42
CA ALA A 106 35.66 -5.64 0.32
C ALA A 106 34.97 -7.01 0.25
N GLU A 107 33.94 -7.21 1.06
CA GLU A 107 33.11 -8.41 1.05
C GLU A 107 31.63 -8.06 1.23
N LEU A 108 30.76 -8.92 0.70
CA LEU A 108 29.32 -8.85 0.89
C LEU A 108 28.91 -9.91 1.92
N ALA A 109 28.07 -9.52 2.88
CA ALA A 109 27.49 -10.43 3.85
C ALA A 109 25.97 -10.40 3.73
N THR A 110 25.34 -11.58 3.70
CA THR A 110 23.89 -11.69 3.68
C THR A 110 23.30 -11.13 4.96
N ARG A 111 22.30 -10.24 4.85
CA ARG A 111 21.59 -9.65 5.99
C ARG A 111 20.17 -10.18 6.11
N LEU A 112 19.44 -10.20 4.99
CA LEU A 112 18.14 -10.88 4.87
C LEU A 112 18.23 -11.85 3.70
N PHE A 113 17.77 -13.07 3.90
CA PHE A 113 17.80 -14.10 2.88
C PHE A 113 16.41 -14.65 2.65
N ASN A 114 16.12 -15.00 1.40
CA ASN A 114 14.91 -15.75 1.06
C ASN A 114 13.59 -15.11 1.54
N VAL A 115 13.47 -13.79 1.40
CA VAL A 115 12.23 -13.06 1.75
C VAL A 115 11.22 -13.27 0.63
N HIS A 116 10.04 -13.80 0.96
CA HIS A 116 8.90 -13.96 0.06
C HIS A 116 7.63 -13.34 0.66
N LYS A 117 6.52 -13.27 -0.08
CA LYS A 117 5.29 -12.58 0.35
C LYS A 117 4.67 -13.12 1.65
N ASP A 118 5.02 -14.33 2.06
CA ASP A 118 4.51 -14.99 3.28
C ASP A 118 5.60 -15.15 4.35
N ALA A 119 6.78 -14.57 4.16
CA ALA A 119 7.88 -14.68 5.11
C ALA A 119 7.54 -14.00 6.45
N VAL A 120 8.12 -14.55 7.52
CA VAL A 120 8.03 -14.05 8.90
C VAL A 120 9.45 -13.72 9.36
N LEU A 121 9.61 -12.58 10.05
CA LEU A 121 10.88 -12.18 10.65
C LEU A 121 11.01 -12.87 12.02
N GLU A 122 12.06 -13.68 12.20
CA GLU A 122 12.42 -14.33 13.47
C GLU A 122 13.13 -13.39 14.46
#